data_AF-K1T7C4-F1
#
_entry.id   AF-K1T7C4-F1
#
_cell.length_a   1.000
_cell.length_b   1.000
_cell.length_c   1.000
_cell.angle_alpha   90.00
_cell.angle_beta   90.00
_cell.angle_gamma   90.00
#
_symmetry.space_group_name_H-M   'P 1'
#
loop_
_entity.id
_entity.type
_entity.pdbx_description
1 polymer ?
#
loop_
_entity_poly.entity_id
_entity_poly.type
_entity_poly.pdbx_seq_one_letter_code
_entity_poly.pdbx_strand_id
1 'polypeptide(L)'
;EYSQTRAYHTSSKGAQEAHEAIRPTYMNEPTIEGTAQEKRLYELIWKRTIASQMADAQLEKTTININIGNTSEKFVATGEVVSFDGFLKVYLESTDDEEHAEDSSHILPALKEGDELQRREILATEKYSLAPARYTEASLVKKLEDLGIGRPSTYAPTISTIQQRQYVVKGDKTGEERTFTIDSLKGIKITQKLKKEMAGSEKGKLLPTDIGIVVNDFLMENFPNIMNYNFTADVEKKFDDIAEGKTEWTNWMKDFDKGFEPEVK
;
A
#
# COMPACT_ATOMS: atom_id res chain seq x y z
N GLU A 1 23.59 -11.38 17.55
CA GLU A 1 22.63 -10.29 17.78
C GLU A 1 21.61 -10.19 16.65
N TYR A 2 22.04 -9.96 15.40
CA TYR A 2 21.11 -9.85 14.26
C TYR A 2 20.45 -11.15 13.78
N SER A 3 20.95 -12.33 14.12
CA SER A 3 20.37 -13.60 13.63
C SER A 3 19.23 -14.06 14.53
N GLN A 4 18.07 -14.33 13.93
CA GLN A 4 16.92 -14.92 14.60
C GLN A 4 16.15 -15.81 13.62
N THR A 5 16.19 -17.12 13.85
CA THR A 5 15.47 -18.09 13.00
C THR A 5 13.96 -17.92 13.14
N ARG A 6 13.27 -17.77 12.00
CA ARG A 6 11.81 -17.59 11.94
C ARG A 6 11.22 -18.50 10.87
N ALA A 7 10.08 -19.11 11.19
CA ALA A 7 9.27 -19.83 10.23
C ALA A 7 7.99 -19.01 9.97
N TYR A 8 7.80 -18.61 8.71
CA TYR A 8 6.59 -17.91 8.26
C TYR A 8 5.71 -18.90 7.51
N HIS A 9 4.50 -19.12 8.03
CA HIS A 9 3.47 -19.92 7.38
C HIS A 9 2.27 -19.03 7.08
N THR A 10 1.83 -18.99 5.82
CA THR A 10 0.55 -18.40 5.44
C THR A 10 -0.51 -19.49 5.46
N SER A 11 -1.74 -19.14 5.84
CA SER A 11 -2.91 -20.02 5.82
C SER A 11 -3.80 -19.77 4.59
N SER A 12 -3.19 -19.31 3.50
CA SER A 12 -3.86 -18.93 2.26
C SER A 12 -4.39 -20.19 1.58
N LYS A 13 -5.70 -20.46 1.75
CA LYS A 13 -6.39 -21.62 1.19
C LYS A 13 -6.16 -21.73 -0.33
N GLY A 14 -5.75 -22.91 -0.78
CA GLY A 14 -5.68 -23.27 -2.20
C GLY A 14 -4.49 -24.18 -2.52
N ALA A 15 -4.47 -24.70 -3.75
CA ALA A 15 -3.39 -25.56 -4.30
C ALA A 15 -1.99 -24.89 -4.31
N GLN A 16 -1.89 -23.61 -3.98
CA GLN A 16 -0.66 -22.81 -4.00
C GLN A 16 0.17 -22.92 -2.72
N GLU A 17 -0.35 -23.50 -1.63
CA GLU A 17 0.44 -23.80 -0.42
C GLU A 17 1.52 -24.90 -0.66
N ALA A 18 1.57 -25.50 -1.85
CA ALA A 18 2.57 -26.50 -2.21
C ALA A 18 3.95 -25.93 -2.59
N HIS A 19 4.13 -24.61 -2.58
CA HIS A 19 5.35 -23.95 -3.02
C HIS A 19 6.04 -23.18 -1.89
N GLU A 20 7.37 -23.22 -1.90
CA GLU A 20 8.18 -22.36 -1.04
C GLU A 20 8.06 -20.89 -1.48
N ALA A 21 8.30 -19.97 -0.54
CA ALA A 21 8.42 -18.55 -0.86
C ALA A 21 9.53 -18.29 -1.89
N ILE A 22 9.40 -17.22 -2.67
CA ILE A 22 10.44 -16.80 -3.62
C ILE A 22 11.68 -16.38 -2.82
N ARG A 23 12.74 -17.18 -2.93
CA ARG A 23 14.02 -17.00 -2.23
C ARG A 23 15.18 -17.43 -3.14
N PRO A 24 16.42 -16.97 -2.89
CA PRO A 24 17.58 -17.49 -3.61
C PRO A 24 17.73 -19.00 -3.41
N THR A 25 18.04 -19.72 -4.48
CA THR A 25 18.39 -21.15 -4.42
C THR A 25 19.65 -21.36 -3.58
N TYR A 26 20.65 -20.49 -3.78
CA TYR A 26 21.93 -20.50 -3.06
C TYR A 26 22.07 -19.19 -2.29
N MET A 27 21.90 -19.27 -0.97
CA MET A 27 21.91 -18.09 -0.11
C MET A 27 23.31 -17.46 0.03
N ASN A 28 24.35 -18.27 -0.17
CA ASN A 28 25.76 -17.85 -0.13
C ASN A 28 26.18 -17.01 -1.34
N GLU A 29 25.34 -16.90 -2.37
CA GLU A 29 25.59 -16.05 -3.53
C GLU A 29 24.83 -14.72 -3.36
N PRO A 30 25.50 -13.58 -3.11
CA PRO A 30 24.81 -12.29 -2.94
C PRO A 30 24.50 -11.59 -4.28
N THR A 31 25.01 -12.11 -5.39
CA THR A 31 24.89 -11.48 -6.72
C THR A 31 24.73 -12.52 -7.80
N ILE A 32 24.17 -12.13 -8.94
CA ILE A 32 24.06 -12.96 -10.15
C ILE A 32 24.65 -12.25 -11.36
N GLU A 33 25.01 -13.02 -12.39
CA GLU A 33 25.21 -12.50 -13.73
C GLU A 33 23.84 -12.23 -14.40
N GLY A 34 23.83 -11.32 -15.39
CA GLY A 34 22.60 -10.93 -16.08
C GLY A 34 22.49 -9.43 -16.33
N THR A 35 21.33 -9.04 -16.82
CA THR A 35 20.94 -7.64 -17.04
C THR A 35 20.86 -6.86 -15.73
N ALA A 36 20.88 -5.54 -15.82
CA ALA A 36 20.73 -4.68 -14.65
C ALA A 36 19.38 -4.89 -13.92
N GLN A 37 18.32 -5.27 -14.64
CA GLN A 37 17.00 -5.53 -14.07
C GLN A 37 17.00 -6.84 -13.27
N GLU A 38 17.56 -7.92 -13.82
CA GLU A 38 17.69 -9.20 -13.13
C GLU A 38 18.52 -9.07 -11.85
N LYS A 39 19.65 -8.35 -11.91
CA LYS A 39 20.50 -8.10 -10.74
C LYS A 39 19.76 -7.36 -9.62
N ARG A 40 18.98 -6.33 -9.96
CA ARG A 40 18.18 -5.56 -8.99
C ARG A 40 17.07 -6.41 -8.37
N LEU A 41 16.37 -7.21 -9.17
CA LEU A 41 15.32 -8.10 -8.67
C LEU A 41 15.91 -9.19 -7.76
N TYR A 42 17.04 -9.76 -8.14
CA TYR A 42 17.75 -10.74 -7.31
C TYR A 42 18.20 -10.11 -5.98
N GLU A 43 18.81 -8.93 -6.01
CA GLU A 43 19.23 -8.21 -4.80
C GLU A 43 18.03 -7.94 -3.86
N LEU A 44 16.87 -7.57 -4.42
CA LEU A 44 15.64 -7.38 -3.64
C LEU A 44 15.20 -8.68 -2.97
N ILE A 45 15.13 -9.79 -3.72
CA ILE A 45 14.75 -11.11 -3.22
C ILE A 45 15.72 -11.58 -2.13
N TRP A 46 17.03 -11.41 -2.36
CA TRP A 46 18.09 -11.80 -1.43
C TRP A 46 18.01 -11.00 -0.13
N LYS A 47 17.89 -9.66 -0.20
CA LYS A 47 17.76 -8.80 0.98
C LYS A 47 16.50 -9.11 1.78
N ARG A 48 15.36 -9.30 1.11
CA ARG A 48 14.10 -9.67 1.78
C ARG A 48 14.21 -11.04 2.46
N THR A 49 14.88 -12.00 1.83
CA THR A 49 15.13 -13.33 2.41
C THR A 49 15.99 -13.25 3.67
N ILE A 50 17.11 -12.51 3.65
CA ILE A 50 17.94 -12.30 4.85
C ILE A 50 17.17 -11.58 5.94
N ALA A 51 16.51 -10.47 5.60
CA ALA A 51 15.74 -9.67 6.54
C ALA A 51 14.71 -10.51 7.31
N SER A 52 14.07 -11.48 6.64
CA SER A 52 13.11 -12.40 7.27
C SER A 52 13.71 -13.26 8.39
N GLN A 53 15.03 -13.51 8.38
CA GLN A 53 15.74 -14.30 9.39
C GLN A 53 16.60 -13.43 10.32
N MET A 54 16.35 -12.11 10.30
CA MET A 54 16.99 -11.17 11.19
C MET A 54 16.13 -10.89 12.42
N ALA A 55 16.79 -10.39 13.46
CA ALA A 55 16.13 -9.90 14.65
C ALA A 55 15.25 -8.67 14.34
N ASP A 56 14.19 -8.48 15.13
CA ASP A 56 13.33 -7.30 15.01
C ASP A 56 14.13 -6.02 15.26
N ALA A 57 13.78 -4.95 14.55
CA ALA A 57 14.25 -3.62 14.92
C ALA A 57 13.63 -3.20 16.26
N GLN A 58 14.42 -2.55 17.11
CA GLN A 58 13.96 -1.96 18.37
C GLN A 58 13.92 -0.45 18.22
N LEU A 59 12.74 0.10 18.50
CA LEU A 59 12.45 1.53 18.45
C LEU A 59 12.16 2.02 19.85
N GLU A 60 12.81 3.11 20.24
CA GLU A 60 12.47 3.86 21.45
C GLU A 60 11.56 5.01 21.07
N LYS A 61 10.30 4.90 21.50
CA LYS A 61 9.27 5.92 21.29
C LYS A 61 9.20 6.83 22.51
N THR A 62 9.47 8.11 22.31
CA THR A 62 9.32 9.15 23.33
C THR A 62 8.06 9.95 23.03
N THR A 63 7.14 10.02 23.99
CA THR A 63 5.95 10.87 23.92
C THR A 63 6.00 11.93 25.01
N ILE A 64 6.01 13.20 24.60
CA ILE A 64 6.06 14.36 25.48
C ILE A 64 4.70 15.03 25.47
N ASN A 65 4.02 15.03 26.62
CA ASN A 65 2.80 15.79 26.84
C ASN A 65 3.17 17.19 27.35
N ILE A 66 2.76 18.22 26.64
CA ILE A 66 3.07 19.61 26.96
C ILE A 66 1.76 20.30 27.38
N ASN A 67 1.66 20.57 28.68
CA ASN A 67 0.50 21.23 29.27
C ASN A 67 0.56 22.74 29.07
N ILE A 68 -0.61 23.37 28.98
CA ILE A 68 -0.75 24.82 28.86
C ILE A 68 -1.40 25.34 30.14
N GLY A 69 -0.77 26.29 30.84
CA GLY A 69 -1.18 26.65 32.21
C GLY A 69 -2.63 27.15 32.37
N ASN A 70 -3.24 27.67 31.31
CA ASN A 70 -4.56 28.31 31.36
C ASN A 70 -5.67 27.51 30.65
N THR A 71 -5.42 26.27 30.23
CA THR A 71 -6.42 25.48 29.49
C THR A 71 -6.23 23.98 29.71
N SER A 72 -7.28 23.20 29.47
CA SER A 72 -7.24 21.73 29.62
C SER A 72 -6.54 21.00 28.48
N GLU A 73 -6.38 21.67 27.35
CA GLU A 73 -5.79 21.19 26.12
C GLU A 73 -4.27 21.08 26.29
N LYS A 74 -3.70 20.11 25.56
CA LYS A 74 -2.27 19.82 25.59
C LYS A 74 -1.73 19.65 24.18
N PHE A 75 -0.46 19.97 24.00
CA PHE A 75 0.28 19.55 22.82
C PHE A 75 0.92 18.18 23.10
N VAL A 76 1.02 17.35 22.07
CA VAL A 76 1.70 16.06 22.14
C VAL A 76 2.79 16.06 21.09
N ALA A 77 4.04 15.89 21.52
CA ALA A 77 5.16 15.64 20.63
C ALA A 77 5.55 14.16 20.74
N THR A 78 5.75 13.52 19.60
CA THR A 78 6.20 12.13 19.54
C THR A 78 7.48 12.09 18.73
N GLY A 79 8.49 11.37 19.23
CA GLY A 79 9.73 11.09 18.52
C GLY A 79 10.09 9.64 18.66
N GLU A 80 10.74 9.12 17.64
CA GLU A 80 11.14 7.71 17.57
C GLU A 80 12.63 7.65 17.20
N VAL A 81 13.38 6.83 17.94
CA VAL A 81 14.81 6.59 17.70
C VAL A 81 15.01 5.09 17.57
N VAL A 82 15.76 4.67 16.54
CA VAL A 82 16.16 3.28 16.36
C VAL A 82 17.28 2.97 17.35
N SER A 83 16.98 2.21 18.41
CA SER A 83 18.00 1.73 19.35
C SER A 83 18.74 0.50 18.82
N PHE A 84 18.06 -0.31 18.02
CA PHE A 84 18.64 -1.43 17.28
C PHE A 84 17.95 -1.56 15.91
N ASP A 85 18.72 -1.53 14.83
CA ASP A 85 18.21 -1.50 13.45
C ASP A 85 17.70 -2.87 12.97
N GLY A 86 18.09 -3.99 13.59
CA GLY A 86 17.58 -5.31 13.25
C GLY A 86 17.56 -5.59 11.75
N PHE A 87 16.45 -6.11 11.24
CA PHE A 87 16.25 -6.35 9.80
C PHE A 87 16.26 -5.07 8.92
N LEU A 88 15.98 -3.89 9.49
CA LEU A 88 15.95 -2.61 8.75
C LEU A 88 17.32 -2.25 8.17
N LYS A 89 18.39 -2.80 8.75
CA LYS A 89 19.76 -2.63 8.27
C LYS A 89 19.97 -3.07 6.82
N VAL A 90 19.22 -4.08 6.37
CA VAL A 90 19.38 -4.66 5.04
C VAL A 90 18.16 -4.50 4.14
N TYR A 91 16.99 -4.24 4.72
CA TYR A 91 15.74 -4.12 3.97
C TYR A 91 14.79 -3.11 4.63
N LEU A 92 14.44 -2.06 3.88
CA LEU A 92 13.36 -1.12 4.23
C LEU A 92 12.32 -1.18 3.11
N GLU A 93 11.07 -1.41 3.48
CA GLU A 93 9.97 -1.43 2.50
C GLU A 93 9.63 0.01 2.11
N SER A 94 9.59 0.31 0.81
CA SER A 94 9.09 1.59 0.31
C SER A 94 7.58 1.67 0.52
N THR A 95 7.09 2.79 1.02
CA THR A 95 5.64 3.05 1.09
C THR A 95 5.15 3.60 -0.25
N ASP A 96 3.97 3.15 -0.70
CA ASP A 96 3.32 3.67 -1.91
C ASP A 96 2.89 5.15 -1.77
N ASP A 97 2.80 5.63 -0.52
CA ASP A 97 2.55 7.02 -0.15
C ASP A 97 3.89 7.68 0.26
N GLU A 98 4.60 8.25 -0.71
CA GLU A 98 5.81 9.03 -0.46
C GLU A 98 5.52 10.34 0.30
N GLU A 99 4.27 10.82 0.32
CA GLU A 99 3.88 12.10 0.92
C GLU A 99 3.76 12.09 2.46
N HIS A 100 3.71 10.91 3.10
CA HIS A 100 3.51 10.80 4.55
C HIS A 100 4.73 10.30 5.34
N ALA A 101 5.87 10.05 4.67
CA ALA A 101 7.05 9.47 5.31
C ALA A 101 7.92 10.48 6.09
N GLU A 102 7.71 11.80 5.93
CA GLU A 102 8.66 12.80 6.47
C GLU A 102 8.46 13.15 7.97
N ASP A 103 7.33 12.83 8.61
CA ASP A 103 7.00 13.38 9.94
C ASP A 103 7.32 12.47 11.15
N SER A 104 7.78 11.23 10.95
CA SER A 104 7.93 10.26 12.07
C SER A 104 9.36 10.07 12.60
N SER A 105 10.40 10.46 11.85
CA SER A 105 11.80 10.30 12.30
C SER A 105 12.37 11.55 12.96
N HIS A 106 11.59 12.24 13.80
CA HIS A 106 12.10 13.38 14.55
C HIS A 106 12.70 12.93 15.88
N ILE A 107 14.01 13.12 15.99
CA ILE A 107 14.72 13.02 17.27
C ILE A 107 14.23 14.17 18.16
N LEU A 108 13.63 13.82 19.30
CA LEU A 108 13.27 14.81 20.31
C LEU A 108 14.47 15.16 21.17
N PRO A 109 14.61 16.42 21.62
CA PRO A 109 15.62 16.80 22.59
C PRO A 109 15.37 16.10 23.93
N ALA A 110 16.43 15.85 24.69
CA ALA A 110 16.31 15.37 26.06
C ALA A 110 15.59 16.43 26.92
N LEU A 111 14.49 16.03 27.55
CA LEU A 111 13.68 16.86 28.43
C LEU A 111 13.40 16.09 29.73
N LYS A 112 13.14 16.82 30.81
CA LYS A 112 12.72 16.29 32.10
C LYS A 112 11.32 16.76 32.44
N GLU A 113 10.64 15.97 33.27
CA GLU A 113 9.36 16.38 33.81
C GLU A 113 9.53 17.68 34.63
N GLY A 114 8.66 18.66 34.36
CA GLY A 114 8.73 19.98 34.97
C GLY A 114 9.55 21.01 34.19
N ASP A 115 10.22 20.62 33.09
CA ASP A 115 10.92 21.60 32.24
C ASP A 115 9.95 22.63 31.67
N GLU A 116 10.27 23.92 31.85
CA GLU A 116 9.49 25.02 31.30
C GLU A 116 9.82 25.22 29.82
N LEU A 117 8.80 25.08 28.96
CA LEU A 117 8.95 25.29 27.52
C LEU A 117 8.46 26.68 27.11
N GLN A 118 9.30 27.39 26.36
CA GLN A 118 8.92 28.67 25.77
C GLN A 118 8.36 28.49 24.37
N ARG A 119 7.12 28.93 24.18
CA ARG A 119 6.47 28.97 22.88
C ARG A 119 7.16 30.01 21.98
N ARG A 120 7.73 29.56 20.86
CA ARG A 120 8.34 30.43 19.84
C ARG A 120 7.31 30.95 18.83
N GLU A 121 6.47 30.06 18.32
CA GLU A 121 5.47 30.32 17.27
C GLU A 121 4.30 29.35 17.42
N ILE A 122 3.09 29.75 17.02
CA ILE A 122 1.99 28.82 16.73
C ILE A 122 1.67 28.97 15.25
N LEU A 123 1.54 27.85 14.55
CA LEU A 123 1.08 27.79 13.17
C LEU A 123 -0.29 27.12 13.15
N ALA A 124 -1.30 27.83 12.66
CA ALA A 124 -2.58 27.24 12.27
C ALA A 124 -2.61 27.14 10.75
N THR A 125 -2.64 25.91 10.24
CA THR A 125 -2.65 25.64 8.80
C THR A 125 -4.03 25.12 8.41
N GLU A 126 -4.67 25.79 7.47
CA GLU A 126 -5.87 25.29 6.83
C GLU A 126 -5.53 24.02 6.03
N LYS A 127 -6.34 22.98 6.22
CA LYS A 127 -6.18 21.68 5.56
C LYS A 127 -7.51 21.30 4.93
N TYR A 128 -7.45 20.76 3.72
CA TYR A 128 -8.60 20.18 3.04
C TYR A 128 -8.51 18.66 3.07
N SER A 129 -9.66 18.00 3.10
CA SER A 129 -9.73 16.55 2.89
C SER A 129 -9.21 16.18 1.51
N LEU A 130 -8.44 15.09 1.44
CA LEU A 130 -7.98 14.51 0.18
C LEU A 130 -8.98 13.44 -0.30
N ALA A 131 -9.12 13.31 -1.61
CA ALA A 131 -9.83 12.18 -2.19
C ALA A 131 -8.98 10.90 -2.04
N PRO A 132 -9.60 9.70 -2.08
CA PRO A 132 -8.85 8.46 -2.11
C PRO A 132 -7.85 8.44 -3.26
N ALA A 133 -6.60 8.05 -2.96
CA ALA A 133 -5.55 7.95 -3.97
C ALA A 133 -5.88 6.89 -5.02
N ARG A 134 -5.56 7.16 -6.28
CA ARG A 134 -5.64 6.16 -7.33
C ARG A 134 -4.64 5.03 -7.14
N TYR A 135 -4.96 3.90 -7.77
CA TYR A 135 -4.12 2.71 -7.70
C TYR A 135 -2.81 2.90 -8.47
N THR A 136 -1.73 2.38 -7.90
CA THR A 136 -0.54 1.95 -8.65
C THR A 136 -0.76 0.51 -9.11
N GLU A 137 0.14 -0.05 -9.90
CA GLU A 137 0.09 -1.50 -10.18
C GLU A 137 0.18 -2.31 -8.88
N ALA A 138 1.09 -1.92 -7.96
CA ALA A 138 1.28 -2.60 -6.68
C ALA A 138 0.01 -2.55 -5.80
N SER A 139 -0.59 -1.37 -5.63
CA SER A 139 -1.79 -1.24 -4.80
C SER A 139 -3.03 -1.86 -5.45
N LEU A 140 -3.08 -1.96 -6.79
CA LEU A 140 -4.10 -2.73 -7.49
C LEU A 140 -3.92 -4.24 -7.28
N VAL A 141 -2.69 -4.76 -7.38
CA VAL A 141 -2.41 -6.18 -7.06
C VAL A 141 -2.83 -6.50 -5.64
N LYS A 142 -2.44 -5.67 -4.67
CA LYS A 142 -2.85 -5.83 -3.27
C LYS A 142 -4.37 -5.83 -3.12
N LYS A 143 -5.06 -4.91 -3.81
CA LYS A 143 -6.53 -4.85 -3.75
C LYS A 143 -7.20 -6.08 -4.36
N LEU A 144 -6.67 -6.61 -5.45
CA LEU A 144 -7.16 -7.85 -6.08
C LEU A 144 -6.96 -9.06 -5.15
N GLU A 145 -5.80 -9.16 -4.51
CA GLU A 145 -5.48 -10.19 -3.52
C GLU A 145 -6.43 -10.12 -2.31
N ASP A 146 -6.62 -8.94 -1.72
CA ASP A 146 -7.53 -8.72 -0.59
C ASP A 146 -8.99 -9.11 -0.92
N LEU A 147 -9.39 -8.95 -2.19
CA LEU A 147 -10.72 -9.32 -2.68
C LEU A 147 -10.82 -10.80 -3.10
N GLY A 148 -9.71 -11.55 -3.11
CA GLY A 148 -9.67 -12.94 -3.60
C GLY A 148 -9.85 -13.08 -5.11
N ILE A 149 -9.60 -12.01 -5.88
CA ILE A 149 -9.76 -11.98 -7.33
C ILE A 149 -8.39 -12.14 -7.99
N GLY A 150 -8.23 -13.16 -8.82
CA GLY A 150 -6.95 -13.49 -9.43
C GLY A 150 -6.01 -14.26 -8.49
N ARG A 151 -4.82 -14.54 -9.00
CA ARG A 151 -3.78 -15.40 -8.39
C ARG A 151 -2.40 -14.83 -8.75
N PRO A 152 -1.31 -15.27 -8.08
CA PRO A 152 0.05 -14.82 -8.39
C PRO A 152 0.42 -14.92 -9.89
N SER A 153 -0.11 -15.93 -10.58
CA SER A 153 0.10 -16.13 -12.02
C SER A 153 -0.72 -15.19 -12.92
N THR A 154 -1.77 -14.54 -12.40
CA THR A 154 -2.72 -13.76 -13.20
C THR A 154 -2.69 -12.26 -12.91
N TYR A 155 -2.11 -11.81 -11.79
CA TYR A 155 -2.04 -10.38 -11.46
C TYR A 155 -1.38 -9.51 -12.54
N ALA A 156 -0.12 -9.82 -12.90
CA ALA A 156 0.61 -9.06 -13.91
C ALA A 156 -0.02 -9.18 -15.31
N PRO A 157 -0.43 -10.37 -15.79
CA PRO A 157 -1.15 -10.50 -17.06
C PRO A 157 -2.46 -9.71 -17.12
N THR A 158 -3.26 -9.69 -16.05
CA THR A 158 -4.52 -8.94 -15.99
C THR A 158 -4.26 -7.44 -16.13
N ILE A 159 -3.32 -6.90 -15.34
CA ILE A 159 -2.94 -5.48 -15.39
C ILE A 159 -2.36 -5.12 -16.77
N SER A 160 -1.54 -5.99 -17.36
CA SER A 160 -1.01 -5.79 -18.71
C SER A 160 -2.12 -5.77 -19.75
N THR A 161 -3.11 -6.67 -19.64
CA THR A 161 -4.22 -6.79 -20.59
C THR A 161 -5.12 -5.55 -20.58
N ILE A 162 -5.51 -5.05 -19.40
CA ILE A 162 -6.36 -3.85 -19.33
C ILE A 162 -5.63 -2.58 -19.83
N GLN A 163 -4.30 -2.53 -19.69
CA GLN A 163 -3.47 -1.47 -20.27
C GLN A 163 -3.34 -1.61 -21.78
N GLN A 164 -3.00 -2.81 -22.30
CA GLN A 164 -2.89 -3.07 -23.73
C GLN A 164 -4.19 -2.78 -24.49
N ARG A 165 -5.34 -3.14 -23.89
CA ARG A 165 -6.68 -2.86 -24.44
C ARG A 165 -7.15 -1.43 -24.22
N GLN A 166 -6.33 -0.56 -23.65
CA GLN A 166 -6.60 0.87 -23.46
C GLN A 166 -7.83 1.15 -22.57
N TYR A 167 -8.21 0.24 -21.67
CA TYR A 167 -9.23 0.53 -20.65
C TYR A 167 -8.66 1.39 -19.52
N VAL A 168 -7.37 1.22 -19.25
CA VAL A 168 -6.62 1.96 -18.23
C VAL A 168 -5.29 2.36 -18.84
N VAL A 169 -4.79 3.53 -18.47
CA VAL A 169 -3.44 3.99 -18.83
C VAL A 169 -2.67 4.39 -17.58
N LYS A 170 -1.36 4.13 -17.58
CA LYS A 170 -0.47 4.67 -16.55
C LYS A 170 -0.11 6.09 -16.94
N GLY A 171 -0.38 7.05 -16.06
CA GLY A 171 -0.13 8.45 -16.37
C GLY A 171 -0.12 9.34 -15.15
N ASP A 172 0.06 10.63 -15.45
CA ASP A 172 0.08 11.69 -14.48
C ASP A 172 -1.20 12.51 -14.62
N LYS A 173 -1.85 12.81 -13.50
CA LYS A 173 -2.95 13.76 -13.42
C LYS A 173 -2.40 15.04 -12.83
N THR A 174 -2.44 16.12 -13.60
CA THR A 174 -2.13 17.45 -13.08
C THR A 174 -3.18 17.84 -12.06
N GLY A 175 -2.74 18.28 -10.89
CA GLY A 175 -3.64 18.83 -9.88
C GLY A 175 -4.19 20.19 -10.29
N GLU A 176 -5.06 20.73 -9.46
CA GLU A 176 -5.54 22.10 -9.57
C GLU A 176 -4.86 22.96 -8.51
N GLU A 177 -4.40 24.15 -8.90
CA GLU A 177 -3.84 25.10 -7.95
C GLU A 177 -4.96 25.60 -7.03
N ARG A 178 -4.81 25.40 -5.73
CA ARG A 178 -5.70 25.98 -4.73
C ARG A 178 -4.92 26.76 -3.70
N THR A 179 -5.59 27.73 -3.10
CA THR A 179 -5.02 28.55 -2.03
C THR A 179 -5.43 28.00 -0.68
N PHE A 180 -4.55 28.13 0.30
CA PHE A 180 -4.84 27.80 1.69
C PHE A 180 -4.19 28.83 2.61
N THR A 181 -4.76 28.98 3.80
CA THR A 181 -4.32 29.96 4.78
C THR A 181 -3.37 29.35 5.81
N ILE A 182 -2.32 30.09 6.14
CA ILE A 182 -1.47 29.81 7.30
C ILE A 182 -1.47 31.05 8.18
N ASP A 183 -1.99 30.90 9.39
CA ASP A 183 -1.91 31.90 10.44
C ASP A 183 -0.72 31.60 11.36
N SER A 184 0.11 32.61 11.58
CA SER A 184 1.26 32.54 12.46
C SER A 184 1.09 33.50 13.63
N LEU A 185 1.24 32.99 14.86
CA LEU A 185 1.29 33.79 16.08
C LEU A 185 2.73 33.81 16.64
N LYS A 186 3.40 34.97 16.52
CA LYS A 186 4.72 35.24 17.14
C LYS A 186 4.59 36.31 18.21
N GLY A 187 4.91 35.96 19.46
CA GLY A 187 4.58 36.81 20.60
C GLY A 187 3.06 37.04 20.65
N ILE A 188 2.62 38.29 20.53
CA ILE A 188 1.20 38.69 20.48
C ILE A 188 0.70 39.04 19.07
N LYS A 189 1.57 39.00 18.06
CA LYS A 189 1.24 39.41 16.70
C LYS A 189 0.77 38.21 15.88
N ILE A 190 -0.44 38.31 15.35
CA ILE A 190 -0.99 37.36 14.37
C ILE A 190 -0.70 37.90 12.98
N THR A 191 -0.17 37.04 12.11
CA THR A 191 -0.02 37.33 10.68
C THR A 191 -0.60 36.18 9.87
N GLN A 192 -1.47 36.51 8.94
CA GLN A 192 -2.03 35.57 7.97
C GLN A 192 -1.21 35.62 6.68
N LYS A 193 -0.90 34.45 6.13
CA LYS A 193 -0.31 34.30 4.81
C LYS A 193 -1.18 33.38 3.97
N LEU A 194 -1.42 33.81 2.73
CA LEU A 194 -2.02 32.97 1.72
C LEU A 194 -0.91 32.20 1.01
N LYS A 195 -1.00 30.87 1.01
CA LYS A 195 -0.12 29.99 0.23
C LYS A 195 -0.93 29.29 -0.85
N LYS A 196 -0.20 28.70 -1.80
CA LYS A 196 -0.74 27.91 -2.90
C LYS A 196 -0.19 26.50 -2.79
N GLU A 197 -1.03 25.52 -3.08
CA GLU A 197 -0.64 24.12 -3.24
C GLU A 197 -1.29 23.54 -4.49
N MET A 198 -0.71 22.45 -5.00
CA MET A 198 -1.26 21.68 -6.09
C MET A 198 -2.14 20.58 -5.52
N ALA A 199 -3.45 20.70 -5.66
CA ALA A 199 -4.39 19.73 -5.09
C ALA A 199 -4.71 18.61 -6.08
N GLY A 200 -4.57 17.36 -5.63
CA GLY A 200 -4.96 16.19 -6.41
C GLY A 200 -4.05 15.89 -7.60
N SER A 201 -2.80 16.35 -7.55
CA SER A 201 -1.78 15.88 -8.48
C SER A 201 -1.42 14.43 -8.17
N GLU A 202 -1.50 13.56 -9.17
CA GLU A 202 -1.19 12.15 -9.03
C GLU A 202 -0.17 11.77 -10.09
N LYS A 203 0.91 11.09 -9.71
CA LYS A 203 1.98 10.69 -10.63
C LYS A 203 2.07 9.18 -10.75
N GLY A 204 2.20 8.68 -11.98
CA GLY A 204 2.40 7.26 -12.26
C GLY A 204 1.27 6.35 -11.77
N LYS A 205 0.05 6.87 -11.67
CA LYS A 205 -1.14 6.11 -11.24
C LYS A 205 -1.88 5.52 -12.44
N LEU A 206 -2.74 4.55 -12.17
CA LEU A 206 -3.65 3.94 -13.13
C LEU A 206 -4.90 4.81 -13.31
N LEU A 207 -5.08 5.33 -14.52
CA LEU A 207 -6.16 6.23 -14.91
C LEU A 207 -7.12 5.49 -15.86
N PRO A 208 -8.43 5.39 -15.54
CA PRO A 208 -9.39 4.84 -16.48
C PRO A 208 -9.52 5.77 -17.69
N THR A 209 -9.63 5.18 -18.89
CA THR A 209 -9.90 5.93 -20.12
C THR A 209 -11.40 6.10 -20.35
N ASP A 210 -11.81 6.98 -21.26
CA ASP A 210 -13.22 7.14 -21.63
C ASP A 210 -13.83 5.81 -22.10
N ILE A 211 -13.07 5.01 -22.87
CA ILE A 211 -13.49 3.68 -23.33
C ILE A 211 -13.65 2.73 -22.13
N GLY A 212 -12.69 2.74 -21.19
CA GLY A 212 -12.76 1.94 -19.98
C GLY A 212 -13.99 2.26 -19.14
N ILE A 213 -14.32 3.54 -18.99
CA ILE A 213 -15.49 4.01 -18.25
C ILE A 213 -16.77 3.54 -18.94
N VAL A 214 -16.92 3.80 -20.24
CA VAL A 214 -18.13 3.42 -20.99
C VAL A 214 -18.37 1.91 -20.97
N VAL A 215 -17.30 1.11 -21.13
CA VAL A 215 -17.41 -0.35 -21.07
C VAL A 215 -17.78 -0.82 -19.66
N ASN A 216 -17.14 -0.25 -18.62
CA ASN A 216 -17.47 -0.58 -17.24
C ASN A 216 -18.93 -0.26 -16.90
N ASP A 217 -19.40 0.93 -17.28
CA ASP A 217 -20.77 1.38 -16.99
C ASP A 217 -21.79 0.48 -17.70
N PHE A 218 -21.54 0.14 -18.96
CA PHE A 218 -22.37 -0.81 -19.69
C PHE A 218 -22.43 -2.19 -19.00
N LEU A 219 -21.29 -2.73 -18.57
CA LEU A 219 -21.24 -4.04 -17.92
C LEU A 219 -21.92 -4.02 -16.54
N MET A 220 -21.75 -2.96 -15.77
CA MET A 220 -22.40 -2.80 -14.46
C MET A 220 -23.91 -2.65 -14.58
N GLU A 221 -24.40 -1.96 -15.62
CA GLU A 221 -25.83 -1.76 -15.86
C GLU A 221 -26.51 -3.05 -16.33
N ASN A 222 -25.87 -3.81 -17.22
CA ASN A 222 -26.49 -4.99 -17.83
C ASN A 222 -26.19 -6.30 -17.08
N PHE A 223 -25.06 -6.40 -16.40
CA PHE A 223 -24.59 -7.63 -15.74
C PHE A 223 -24.12 -7.41 -14.28
N PRO A 224 -24.93 -6.77 -13.41
CA PRO A 224 -24.50 -6.39 -12.06
C PRO A 224 -24.10 -7.57 -11.17
N ASN A 225 -24.70 -8.75 -11.36
CA ASN A 225 -24.37 -9.96 -10.61
C ASN A 225 -22.98 -10.49 -10.98
N ILE A 226 -22.69 -10.57 -12.29
CA ILE A 226 -21.40 -11.04 -12.82
C ILE A 226 -20.27 -10.06 -12.45
N MET A 227 -20.55 -8.77 -12.47
CA MET A 227 -19.59 -7.71 -12.13
C MET A 227 -19.34 -7.55 -10.62
N ASN A 228 -20.05 -8.31 -9.79
CA ASN A 228 -19.83 -8.32 -8.34
C ASN A 228 -18.47 -8.96 -7.99
N TYR A 229 -17.71 -8.31 -7.11
CA TYR A 229 -16.42 -8.84 -6.66
C TYR A 229 -16.54 -10.22 -6.00
N ASN A 230 -17.59 -10.45 -5.22
CA ASN A 230 -17.82 -11.74 -4.56
C ASN A 230 -18.11 -12.85 -5.57
N PHE A 231 -18.79 -12.54 -6.68
CA PHE A 231 -19.04 -13.52 -7.74
C PHE A 231 -17.71 -14.04 -8.30
N THR A 232 -16.81 -13.11 -8.67
CA THR A 232 -15.50 -13.48 -9.20
C THR A 232 -14.66 -14.24 -8.18
N ALA A 233 -14.64 -13.79 -6.92
CA ALA A 233 -13.91 -14.46 -5.85
C ALA A 233 -14.43 -15.89 -5.58
N ASP A 234 -15.75 -16.08 -5.63
CA ASP A 234 -16.37 -17.40 -5.45
C ASP A 234 -16.06 -18.34 -6.62
N VAL A 235 -16.05 -17.85 -7.86
CA VAL A 235 -15.64 -18.62 -9.05
C VAL A 235 -14.18 -19.05 -8.93
N GLU A 236 -13.30 -18.13 -8.54
CA GLU A 236 -11.88 -18.41 -8.30
C GLU A 236 -11.69 -19.50 -7.24
N LYS A 237 -12.42 -19.42 -6.13
CA LYS A 237 -12.41 -20.45 -5.09
C LYS A 237 -12.91 -21.80 -5.60
N LYS A 238 -13.87 -21.82 -6.54
CA LYS A 238 -14.33 -23.06 -7.17
C LYS A 238 -13.28 -23.70 -8.06
N PHE A 239 -12.44 -22.90 -8.72
CA PHE A 239 -11.27 -23.43 -9.42
C PHE A 239 -10.27 -24.10 -8.47
N ASP A 240 -10.06 -23.54 -7.28
CA ASP A 240 -9.23 -24.19 -6.26
C ASP A 240 -9.86 -25.51 -5.78
N ASP A 241 -11.17 -25.52 -5.49
CA ASP A 241 -11.89 -26.75 -5.11
C ASP A 241 -11.74 -27.85 -6.17
N ILE A 242 -11.77 -27.49 -7.46
CA ILE A 242 -11.55 -28.42 -8.58
C ILE A 242 -10.10 -28.91 -8.62
N ALA A 243 -9.12 -28.00 -8.50
CA ALA A 243 -7.70 -28.35 -8.53
C ALA A 243 -7.30 -29.29 -7.37
N GLU A 244 -7.95 -29.15 -6.22
CA GLU A 244 -7.77 -30.02 -5.05
C GLU A 244 -8.60 -31.31 -5.11
N GLY A 245 -9.40 -31.51 -6.16
CA GLY A 245 -10.23 -32.70 -6.34
C GLY A 245 -11.46 -32.76 -5.41
N LYS A 246 -11.86 -31.64 -4.80
CA LYS A 246 -13.05 -31.55 -3.94
C LYS A 246 -14.35 -31.50 -4.75
N THR A 247 -14.29 -31.07 -6.01
CA THR A 247 -15.44 -30.96 -6.92
C THR A 247 -15.08 -31.43 -8.32
N GLU A 248 -15.98 -32.19 -8.95
CA GLU A 248 -15.87 -32.59 -10.36
C GLU A 248 -16.13 -31.40 -11.29
N TRP A 249 -15.13 -31.04 -12.10
CA TRP A 249 -15.19 -29.86 -12.98
C TRP A 249 -16.36 -29.90 -13.97
N THR A 250 -16.72 -31.09 -14.48
CA THR A 250 -17.82 -31.24 -15.44
C THR A 250 -19.19 -30.92 -14.82
N ASN A 251 -19.37 -31.28 -13.55
CA ASN A 251 -20.64 -31.03 -12.87
C ASN A 251 -20.76 -29.56 -12.52
N TRP A 252 -19.69 -28.98 -11.97
CA TRP A 252 -19.66 -27.56 -11.68
C TRP A 252 -19.86 -26.70 -12.93
N MET A 253 -19.21 -27.03 -14.06
CA MET A 253 -19.37 -26.28 -15.30
C MET A 253 -20.81 -26.30 -15.82
N LYS A 254 -21.50 -27.45 -15.73
CA LYS A 254 -22.93 -27.55 -16.09
C LYS A 254 -23.82 -26.69 -15.19
N ASP A 255 -23.50 -26.62 -13.91
CA ASP A 255 -24.30 -25.85 -12.95
C ASP A 255 -24.01 -24.34 -13.05
N PHE A 256 -22.76 -23.96 -13.32
CA PHE A 256 -22.37 -22.59 -13.63
C PHE A 256 -23.09 -22.09 -14.89
N ASP A 257 -23.05 -22.84 -15.99
CA ASP A 257 -23.62 -22.45 -17.27
C ASP A 257 -25.14 -22.24 -17.21
N LYS A 258 -25.87 -23.08 -16.45
CA LYS A 258 -27.33 -22.90 -16.23
C LYS A 258 -27.69 -21.55 -15.62
N GLY A 259 -26.83 -21.00 -14.76
CA GLY A 259 -27.03 -19.70 -14.12
C GLY A 259 -26.47 -18.55 -14.95
N PHE A 260 -25.37 -18.78 -15.65
CA PHE A 260 -24.65 -17.76 -16.41
C PHE A 260 -25.28 -17.48 -17.77
N GLU A 261 -25.63 -18.51 -18.55
CA GLU A 261 -26.16 -18.37 -19.91
C GLU A 261 -27.42 -17.46 -19.99
N PRO A 262 -28.39 -17.55 -19.05
CA PRO A 262 -29.55 -16.66 -19.08
C PRO A 262 -29.24 -15.22 -18.72
N GLU A 263 -28.17 -14.94 -17.97
CA GLU A 263 -27.78 -13.57 -17.61
C GLU A 263 -27.05 -12.85 -18.75
N VAL A 264 -26.40 -13.58 -19.66
CA VAL A 264 -25.59 -13.00 -20.75
C VAL A 264 -26.26 -13.01 -22.12
N LYS A 265 -27.48 -13.55 -22.23
CA LYS A 265 -28.30 -13.58 -23.46
C LYS A 265 -29.27 -12.42 -23.53
#